data_AF-A0A4U7F1G2-F1
#
_entry.id   AF-A0A4U7F1G2-F1
#
_cell.length_a   1.000
_cell.length_b   1.000
_cell.length_c   1.000
_cell.angle_alpha   90.00
_cell.angle_beta   90.00
_cell.angle_gamma   90.00
#
_symmetry.space_group_name_H-M   'P 1'
#
loop_
_entity.id
_entity.type
_entity.pdbx_description
1 polymer ?
#
loop_
_entity_poly.entity_id
_entity_poly.type
_entity_poly.pdbx_seq_one_letter_code
_entity_poly.pdbx_strand_id
1 'polypeptide(L)'
;AQDLASTLEADYDSVAVIDGLSGLEGDLLAWDHGHGDGDPDGSGTTETEDGHGEDGDGEDGHDGGRQTDPHVWVDPVRSAEVVETIAAGLGDADPDNAEAYADNAEAYAAELDEIDAAFAALAERATRDVAVIAGHNSFQYLEDRYGFRLHSPVGVSPQNEPTQTEIADTIEIVDREGIDTILYDRFGSTTLAEAILENSDATEMAAVSPAGGTTREWNEAGYGYLEQMTEVNLPAFRRAFGAQ
;
A
#
# COMPACT_ATOMS: atom_id res chain seq x y z
N ALA A 1 13.37 14.21 1.67
CA ALA A 1 14.07 13.19 2.50
C ALA A 1 15.48 12.94 1.97
N GLN A 2 15.64 12.69 0.66
CA GLN A 2 16.96 12.51 0.02
C GLN A 2 17.94 13.66 0.27
N ASP A 3 17.50 14.93 0.15
CA ASP A 3 18.35 16.09 0.45
C ASP A 3 18.86 16.14 1.91
N LEU A 4 18.06 15.64 2.85
CA LEU A 4 18.46 15.59 4.27
C LEU A 4 19.46 14.46 4.50
N ALA A 5 19.23 13.31 3.88
CA ALA A 5 20.12 12.16 3.98
C ALA A 5 21.50 12.46 3.38
N SER A 6 21.55 13.04 2.18
CA SER A 6 22.81 13.45 1.54
C SER A 6 23.56 14.52 2.34
N THR A 7 22.84 15.41 3.02
CA THR A 7 23.44 16.41 3.90
C THR A 7 24.03 15.76 5.15
N LEU A 8 23.33 14.79 5.76
CA LEU A 8 23.82 14.09 6.95
C LEU A 8 25.07 13.25 6.66
N GLU A 9 25.14 12.58 5.52
CA GLU A 9 26.32 11.81 5.13
C GLU A 9 27.51 12.72 4.81
N ALA A 10 27.28 13.86 4.15
CA ALA A 10 28.32 14.83 3.83
C ALA A 10 28.88 15.57 5.07
N ASP A 11 28.03 15.81 6.07
CA ASP A 11 28.40 16.58 7.26
C ASP A 11 29.01 15.71 8.37
N TYR A 12 28.86 14.38 8.33
CA TYR A 12 29.29 13.48 9.39
C TYR A 12 29.94 12.19 8.86
N ASP A 13 31.25 12.04 9.04
CA ASP A 13 32.02 10.82 8.72
C ASP A 13 31.58 9.56 9.51
N SER A 14 30.69 9.72 10.50
CA SER A 14 30.16 8.65 11.34
C SER A 14 28.74 8.21 10.98
N VAL A 15 28.17 8.73 9.89
CA VAL A 15 26.81 8.44 9.46
C VAL A 15 26.87 7.68 8.13
N ALA A 16 26.24 6.50 8.10
CA ALA A 16 25.93 5.79 6.87
C ALA A 16 24.46 6.00 6.52
N VAL A 17 24.17 6.27 5.26
CA VAL A 17 22.81 6.33 4.71
C VAL A 17 22.60 5.10 3.85
N ILE A 18 21.53 4.36 4.12
CA ILE A 18 21.15 3.20 3.32
C ILE A 18 19.81 3.52 2.66
N ASP A 19 19.79 3.54 1.33
CA ASP A 19 18.55 3.60 0.58
C ASP A 19 17.95 2.20 0.52
N GLY A 20 16.99 1.93 1.39
CA GLY A 20 16.33 0.63 1.46
C GLY A 20 15.54 0.24 0.21
N LEU A 21 15.20 1.21 -0.65
CA LEU A 21 14.48 0.95 -1.91
C LEU A 21 15.41 0.83 -3.11
N SER A 22 16.73 0.86 -2.90
CA SER A 22 17.70 0.76 -3.98
C SER A 22 17.49 -0.53 -4.78
N GLY A 23 17.26 -0.40 -6.08
CA GLY A 23 17.02 -1.52 -6.99
C GLY A 23 15.54 -1.88 -7.20
N LEU A 24 14.61 -1.26 -6.45
CA LEU A 24 13.16 -1.47 -6.58
C LEU A 24 12.47 -0.36 -7.40
N GLU A 25 13.19 0.66 -7.88
CA GLU A 25 12.59 1.88 -8.45
C GLU A 25 11.75 1.59 -9.70
N GLY A 26 12.11 0.56 -10.46
CA GLY A 26 11.36 0.12 -11.65
C GLY A 26 10.07 -0.63 -11.34
N ASP A 27 9.92 -1.12 -10.11
CA ASP A 27 8.82 -1.98 -9.70
C ASP A 27 7.87 -1.30 -8.70
N LEU A 28 8.10 0.00 -8.41
CA LEU A 28 7.19 0.80 -7.59
C LEU A 28 5.90 1.10 -8.35
N LEU A 29 4.77 0.94 -7.66
CA LEU A 29 3.46 1.25 -8.22
C LEU A 29 3.29 2.77 -8.37
N ALA A 30 2.52 3.17 -9.37
CA ALA A 30 2.13 4.56 -9.52
C ALA A 30 1.17 4.95 -8.37
N TRP A 31 1.29 6.18 -7.89
CA TRP A 31 0.34 6.75 -6.95
C TRP A 31 -0.99 6.94 -7.68
N ASP A 32 -1.89 5.99 -7.49
CA ASP A 32 -3.18 6.04 -8.15
C ASP A 32 -4.08 7.09 -7.47
N HIS A 33 -4.38 8.14 -8.24
CA HIS A 33 -5.39 9.14 -7.88
C HIS A 33 -6.77 8.78 -8.49
N GLY A 34 -6.84 7.70 -9.27
CA GLY A 34 -8.03 7.26 -9.98
C GLY A 34 -8.96 6.45 -9.10
N HIS A 35 -10.24 6.80 -9.17
CA HIS A 35 -11.33 5.93 -8.75
C HIS A 35 -11.51 4.91 -9.87
N GLY A 36 -11.44 3.61 -9.57
CA GLY A 36 -11.43 2.56 -10.58
C GLY A 36 -12.71 2.50 -11.41
N ASP A 37 -12.77 3.26 -12.51
CA ASP A 37 -13.73 3.05 -13.59
C ASP A 37 -13.18 1.98 -14.54
N GLY A 38 -13.48 0.73 -14.24
CA GLY A 38 -13.27 -0.36 -15.19
C GLY A 38 -14.31 -0.32 -16.30
N ASP A 39 -14.01 0.37 -17.41
CA ASP A 39 -14.74 0.22 -18.67
C ASP A 39 -13.76 -0.10 -19.83
N PRO A 40 -13.74 -1.33 -20.39
CA PRO A 40 -12.87 -1.69 -21.48
C PRO A 40 -13.63 -1.68 -22.80
N ASP A 41 -13.76 -0.53 -23.48
CA ASP A 41 -13.98 -0.53 -24.94
C ASP A 41 -13.87 0.85 -25.62
N GLY A 42 -13.37 0.85 -26.86
CA GLY A 42 -13.84 1.84 -27.86
C GLY A 42 -12.87 2.90 -28.37
N SER A 43 -12.08 2.52 -29.38
CA SER A 43 -11.57 3.35 -30.49
C SER A 43 -12.35 4.65 -30.80
N GLY A 44 -11.64 5.77 -30.99
CA GLY A 44 -12.18 6.97 -31.67
C GLY A 44 -11.10 7.97 -32.10
N THR A 45 -10.81 8.02 -33.40
CA THR A 45 -9.86 8.95 -34.04
C THR A 45 -10.52 10.27 -34.49
N THR A 46 -9.69 11.33 -34.50
CA THR A 46 -9.60 12.49 -35.43
C THR A 46 -10.50 13.75 -35.32
N GLU A 47 -9.82 14.85 -34.93
CA GLU A 47 -9.57 16.18 -35.56
C GLU A 47 -10.63 17.30 -35.69
N THR A 48 -10.19 18.53 -35.30
CA THR A 48 -10.17 19.87 -36.00
C THR A 48 -10.41 21.02 -34.99
N GLU A 49 -9.93 22.28 -35.04
CA GLU A 49 -8.85 23.06 -35.69
C GLU A 49 -8.81 24.47 -35.01
N ASP A 50 -7.62 25.07 -34.91
CA ASP A 50 -7.19 26.51 -34.92
C ASP A 50 -7.63 27.62 -33.92
N GLY A 51 -6.62 28.35 -33.38
CA GLY A 51 -6.74 29.76 -32.99
C GLY A 51 -5.69 30.41 -32.03
N HIS A 52 -4.52 30.82 -32.56
CA HIS A 52 -3.64 31.97 -32.17
C HIS A 52 -2.74 31.98 -30.90
N GLY A 53 -1.44 32.27 -31.13
CA GLY A 53 -0.62 33.16 -30.28
C GLY A 53 0.81 32.67 -30.01
N GLU A 54 1.80 33.14 -30.77
CA GLU A 54 3.22 33.08 -30.38
C GLU A 54 3.50 34.06 -29.23
N ASP A 55 4.14 33.61 -28.15
CA ASP A 55 5.24 34.29 -27.47
C ASP A 55 5.86 33.32 -26.46
N GLY A 56 7.18 33.18 -26.49
CA GLY A 56 7.91 32.07 -25.89
C GLY A 56 7.95 32.05 -24.37
N ASP A 57 7.79 30.85 -23.82
CA ASP A 57 8.27 30.49 -22.49
C ASP A 57 9.18 29.27 -22.62
N GLY A 58 10.29 29.32 -21.88
CA GLY A 58 11.31 28.29 -21.89
C GLY A 58 10.74 26.93 -21.55
N GLU A 59 11.29 25.91 -22.21
CA GLU A 59 11.15 24.51 -21.83
C GLU A 59 11.78 24.29 -20.46
N ASP A 60 11.09 24.71 -19.39
CA ASP A 60 11.25 24.09 -18.09
C ASP A 60 10.58 22.73 -18.20
N GLY A 61 11.41 21.72 -18.47
CA GLY A 61 11.08 20.32 -18.31
C GLY A 61 10.65 20.07 -16.88
N HIS A 62 9.38 20.32 -16.60
CA HIS A 62 8.66 19.65 -15.55
C HIS A 62 8.58 18.19 -16.00
N ASP A 63 9.61 17.43 -15.66
CA ASP A 63 9.44 16.01 -15.38
C ASP A 63 8.32 15.96 -14.35
N GLY A 64 7.09 15.78 -14.83
CA GLY A 64 5.91 15.56 -14.02
C GLY A 64 6.10 14.21 -13.38
N GLY A 65 6.97 14.18 -12.36
CA GLY A 65 7.43 12.97 -11.71
C GLY A 65 6.21 12.18 -11.33
N ARG A 66 6.07 10.99 -11.92
CA ARG A 66 5.04 10.05 -11.53
C ARG A 66 5.19 9.86 -10.03
N GLN A 67 4.25 10.38 -9.25
CA GLN A 67 4.20 10.08 -7.83
C GLN A 67 4.06 8.57 -7.71
N THR A 68 4.84 7.94 -6.83
CA THR A 68 4.83 6.50 -6.58
C THR A 68 4.04 6.21 -5.32
N ASP A 69 3.27 5.12 -5.29
CA ASP A 69 2.63 4.64 -4.08
C ASP A 69 3.71 4.34 -3.02
N PRO A 70 3.70 5.03 -1.85
CA PRO A 70 4.72 4.83 -0.85
C PRO A 70 4.62 3.49 -0.11
N HIS A 71 3.50 2.76 -0.19
CA HIS A 71 3.20 1.61 0.68
C HIS A 71 3.88 0.29 0.26
N VAL A 72 5.09 0.36 -0.31
CA VAL A 72 5.84 -0.79 -0.83
C VAL A 72 6.08 -1.88 0.20
N TRP A 73 6.24 -1.50 1.47
CA TRP A 73 6.51 -2.42 2.59
C TRP A 73 5.30 -3.31 2.96
N VAL A 74 4.12 -3.03 2.42
CA VAL A 74 2.95 -3.89 2.67
C VAL A 74 3.09 -5.21 1.90
N ASP A 75 3.85 -5.24 0.81
CA ASP A 75 4.22 -6.47 0.11
C ASP A 75 5.36 -7.20 0.87
N PRO A 76 5.14 -8.44 1.35
CA PRO A 76 6.11 -9.17 2.14
C PRO A 76 7.38 -9.55 1.36
N VAL A 77 7.27 -9.80 0.06
CA VAL A 77 8.44 -10.16 -0.78
C VAL A 77 9.30 -8.93 -1.04
N ARG A 78 8.67 -7.80 -1.37
CA ARG A 78 9.41 -6.52 -1.50
C ARG A 78 10.03 -6.10 -0.18
N SER A 79 9.34 -6.37 0.94
CA SER A 79 9.90 -6.13 2.27
C SER A 79 11.14 -6.98 2.55
N ALA A 80 11.20 -8.22 2.06
CA ALA A 80 12.40 -9.06 2.15
C ALA A 80 13.56 -8.45 1.36
N GLU A 81 13.31 -7.95 0.15
CA GLU A 81 14.32 -7.25 -0.67
C GLU A 81 14.85 -5.97 0.01
N VAL A 82 13.96 -5.21 0.67
CA VAL A 82 14.34 -4.04 1.48
C VAL A 82 15.20 -4.46 2.68
N VAL A 83 14.85 -5.56 3.37
CA VAL A 83 15.61 -6.08 4.51
C VAL A 83 17.01 -6.55 4.09
N GLU A 84 17.13 -7.24 2.95
CA GLU A 84 18.42 -7.62 2.36
C GLU A 84 19.28 -6.40 2.04
N THR A 85 18.68 -5.36 1.44
CA THR A 85 19.35 -4.10 1.12
C THR A 85 19.86 -3.40 2.38
N ILE A 86 19.06 -3.37 3.44
CA ILE A 86 19.44 -2.82 4.74
C ILE A 86 20.60 -3.62 5.34
N ALA A 87 20.54 -4.96 5.32
CA ALA A 87 21.58 -5.81 5.88
C ALA A 87 22.91 -5.68 5.14
N ALA A 88 22.88 -5.57 3.81
CA ALA A 88 24.06 -5.29 3.00
C ALA A 88 24.68 -3.93 3.36
N GLY A 89 23.86 -2.87 3.42
CA GLY A 89 24.35 -1.54 3.81
C GLY A 89 24.90 -1.48 5.24
N LEU A 90 24.30 -2.21 6.19
CA LEU A 90 24.83 -2.36 7.54
C LEU A 90 26.16 -3.13 7.56
N GLY A 91 26.29 -4.18 6.74
CA GLY A 91 27.53 -4.92 6.59
C GLY A 91 28.67 -4.10 5.99
N ASP A 92 28.37 -3.20 5.06
CA ASP A 92 29.35 -2.25 4.51
C ASP A 92 29.79 -1.21 5.54
N ALA A 93 28.85 -0.73 6.37
CA ALA A 93 29.12 0.27 7.41
C ALA A 93 29.82 -0.32 8.65
N ASP A 94 29.55 -1.59 8.99
CA ASP A 94 30.13 -2.31 10.12
C ASP A 94 30.58 -3.74 9.71
N PRO A 95 31.73 -3.86 9.01
CA PRO A 95 32.19 -5.13 8.44
C PRO A 95 32.46 -6.24 9.46
N ASP A 96 32.77 -5.89 10.71
CA ASP A 96 33.03 -6.86 11.77
C ASP A 96 31.75 -7.62 12.16
N ASN A 97 30.56 -7.06 11.89
CA ASN A 97 29.25 -7.66 12.18
C ASN A 97 28.46 -8.05 10.91
N ALA A 98 29.06 -7.96 9.72
CA ALA A 98 28.38 -8.22 8.44
C ALA A 98 27.70 -9.59 8.35
N GLU A 99 28.36 -10.65 8.82
CA GLU A 99 27.78 -12.02 8.84
C GLU A 99 26.52 -12.07 9.73
N ALA A 100 26.53 -11.39 10.87
CA ALA A 100 25.37 -11.36 11.76
C ALA A 100 24.18 -10.59 11.14
N TYR A 101 24.42 -9.52 10.38
CA TYR A 101 23.35 -8.82 9.67
C TYR A 101 22.75 -9.69 8.56
N ALA A 102 23.60 -10.39 7.79
CA ALA A 102 23.15 -11.30 6.74
C ALA A 102 22.32 -12.46 7.31
N ASP A 103 22.80 -13.12 8.37
CA ASP A 103 22.08 -14.22 9.01
C ASP A 103 20.71 -13.78 9.57
N ASN A 104 20.65 -12.59 10.18
CA ASN A 104 19.40 -12.04 10.69
C ASN A 104 18.42 -11.67 9.57
N ALA A 105 18.92 -11.15 8.45
CA ALA A 105 18.11 -10.84 7.29
C ALA A 105 17.52 -12.11 6.65
N GLU A 106 18.32 -13.17 6.49
CA GLU A 106 17.84 -14.45 5.98
C GLU A 106 16.77 -15.04 6.92
N ALA A 107 16.98 -14.97 8.23
CA ALA A 107 16.00 -15.45 9.20
C ALA A 107 14.68 -14.67 9.14
N TYR A 108 14.74 -13.34 9.03
CA TYR A 108 13.53 -12.51 8.93
C TYR A 108 12.83 -12.63 7.58
N ALA A 109 13.58 -12.82 6.48
CA ALA A 109 13.02 -13.10 5.16
C ALA A 109 12.18 -14.39 5.17
N ALA A 110 12.61 -15.42 5.91
CA ALA A 110 11.81 -16.63 6.08
C ALA A 110 10.47 -16.38 6.81
N GLU A 111 10.42 -15.44 7.75
CA GLU A 111 9.16 -15.03 8.40
C GLU A 111 8.25 -14.25 7.43
N LEU A 112 8.83 -13.46 6.52
CA LEU A 112 8.09 -12.77 5.46
C LEU A 112 7.55 -13.75 4.41
N ASP A 113 8.29 -14.80 4.06
CA ASP A 113 7.83 -15.88 3.18
C ASP A 113 6.59 -16.59 3.75
N GLU A 114 6.49 -16.74 5.07
CA GLU A 114 5.28 -17.29 5.70
C GLU A 114 4.07 -16.36 5.51
N ILE A 115 4.26 -15.05 5.55
CA ILE A 115 3.22 -14.05 5.27
C ILE A 115 2.82 -14.11 3.79
N ASP A 116 3.79 -14.19 2.87
CA ASP A 116 3.54 -14.33 1.43
C ASP A 116 2.67 -15.56 1.14
N ALA A 117 3.09 -16.73 1.64
CA ALA A 117 2.35 -17.97 1.48
C ALA A 117 0.92 -17.88 2.06
N ALA A 118 0.74 -17.16 3.18
CA ALA A 118 -0.56 -17.00 3.81
C ALA A 118 -1.51 -16.12 2.99
N PHE A 119 -1.03 -15.03 2.38
CA PHE A 119 -1.81 -14.18 1.48
C PHE A 119 -2.07 -14.85 0.14
N ALA A 120 -1.11 -15.60 -0.41
CA ALA A 120 -1.33 -16.42 -1.61
C ALA A 120 -2.45 -17.46 -1.37
N ALA A 121 -2.39 -18.19 -0.25
CA ALA A 121 -3.42 -19.14 0.13
C ALA A 121 -4.78 -18.48 0.39
N LEU A 122 -4.80 -17.25 0.87
CA LEU A 122 -6.02 -16.45 1.01
C LEU A 122 -6.63 -16.16 -0.36
N ALA A 123 -5.83 -15.63 -1.29
CA ALA A 123 -6.28 -15.28 -2.64
C ALA A 123 -6.80 -16.52 -3.40
N GLU A 124 -6.12 -17.66 -3.30
CA GLU A 124 -6.58 -18.93 -3.89
C GLU A 124 -7.93 -19.41 -3.37
N ARG A 125 -8.28 -19.07 -2.12
CA ARG A 125 -9.51 -19.50 -1.45
C ARG A 125 -10.59 -18.43 -1.44
N ALA A 126 -10.28 -17.24 -1.92
CA ALA A 126 -11.21 -16.13 -1.98
C ALA A 126 -12.44 -16.53 -2.79
N THR A 127 -13.62 -16.23 -2.24
CA THR A 127 -14.89 -16.42 -2.94
C THR A 127 -15.37 -15.13 -3.60
N ARG A 128 -14.59 -14.05 -3.48
CA ARG A 128 -14.83 -12.72 -4.01
C ARG A 128 -13.54 -12.16 -4.57
N ASP A 129 -13.63 -11.43 -5.68
CA ASP A 129 -12.47 -10.78 -6.31
C ASP A 129 -12.26 -9.35 -5.77
N VAL A 130 -13.25 -8.79 -5.08
CA VAL A 130 -13.26 -7.39 -4.61
C VAL A 130 -13.67 -7.34 -3.14
N ALA A 131 -12.95 -6.54 -2.36
CA ALA A 131 -13.33 -6.11 -1.02
C ALA A 131 -13.37 -4.57 -0.95
N VAL A 132 -13.95 -4.02 0.12
CA VAL A 132 -14.04 -2.56 0.33
C VAL A 132 -13.20 -2.15 1.54
N ILE A 133 -12.41 -1.09 1.37
CA ILE A 133 -11.72 -0.37 2.44
C ILE A 133 -12.28 1.05 2.56
N ALA A 134 -12.87 1.34 3.72
CA ALA A 134 -13.46 2.63 4.07
C ALA A 134 -12.39 3.62 4.54
N GLY A 135 -11.54 4.04 3.60
CA GLY A 135 -10.41 4.94 3.80
C GLY A 135 -9.48 4.85 2.60
N HIS A 136 -8.29 5.43 2.70
CA HIS A 136 -7.33 5.33 1.60
C HIS A 136 -6.80 3.90 1.44
N ASN A 137 -6.53 3.52 0.19
CA ASN A 137 -6.02 2.21 -0.16
C ASN A 137 -4.49 2.17 -0.02
N SER A 138 -4.03 1.71 1.14
CA SER A 138 -2.60 1.50 1.44
C SER A 138 -2.08 0.11 1.01
N PHE A 139 -2.86 -0.66 0.25
CA PHE A 139 -2.62 -2.09 0.04
C PHE A 139 -2.48 -2.46 -1.45
N GLN A 140 -2.23 -1.47 -2.35
CA GLN A 140 -2.12 -1.73 -3.79
C GLN A 140 -1.02 -2.73 -4.13
N TYR A 141 0.07 -2.77 -3.38
CA TYR A 141 1.13 -3.77 -3.58
C TYR A 141 0.67 -5.20 -3.26
N LEU A 142 -0.31 -5.40 -2.37
CA LEU A 142 -0.93 -6.72 -2.18
C LEU A 142 -1.88 -7.06 -3.34
N GLU A 143 -2.63 -6.07 -3.84
CA GLU A 143 -3.49 -6.27 -5.01
C GLU A 143 -2.68 -6.69 -6.24
N ASP A 144 -1.58 -5.98 -6.50
CA ASP A 144 -0.63 -6.29 -7.58
C ASP A 144 -0.06 -7.71 -7.44
N ARG A 145 0.34 -8.09 -6.22
CA ARG A 145 0.94 -9.40 -5.96
C ARG A 145 -0.04 -10.57 -6.07
N TYR A 146 -1.23 -10.44 -5.46
CA TYR A 146 -2.14 -11.57 -5.28
C TYR A 146 -3.37 -11.53 -6.18
N GLY A 147 -3.58 -10.45 -6.94
CA GLY A 147 -4.61 -10.33 -7.97
C GLY A 147 -6.03 -10.08 -7.46
N PHE A 148 -6.23 -9.88 -6.15
CA PHE A 148 -7.49 -9.39 -5.61
C PHE A 148 -7.58 -7.86 -5.72
N ARG A 149 -8.77 -7.29 -5.53
CA ARG A 149 -9.00 -5.84 -5.61
C ARG A 149 -9.59 -5.26 -4.32
N LEU A 150 -9.18 -4.04 -3.98
CA LEU A 150 -9.71 -3.23 -2.91
C LEU A 150 -10.34 -1.96 -3.47
N HIS A 151 -11.66 -1.87 -3.34
CA HIS A 151 -12.38 -0.65 -3.62
C HIS A 151 -12.25 0.32 -2.45
N SER A 152 -11.82 1.54 -2.75
CA SER A 152 -11.75 2.66 -1.80
C SER A 152 -12.50 3.86 -2.37
N PRO A 153 -13.35 4.54 -1.57
CA PRO A 153 -14.01 5.76 -2.01
C PRO A 153 -13.05 6.95 -2.21
N VAL A 154 -11.82 6.89 -1.71
CA VAL A 154 -10.86 8.02 -1.72
C VAL A 154 -9.53 7.74 -2.44
N GLY A 155 -9.34 6.52 -2.95
CA GLY A 155 -8.10 6.10 -3.62
C GLY A 155 -6.92 5.98 -2.66
N VAL A 156 -5.69 6.22 -3.11
CA VAL A 156 -4.45 5.93 -2.35
C VAL A 156 -4.05 7.05 -1.38
N SER A 157 -4.56 8.27 -1.57
CA SER A 157 -4.15 9.43 -0.78
C SER A 157 -4.84 9.48 0.59
N PRO A 158 -4.10 9.52 1.72
CA PRO A 158 -4.68 9.64 3.06
C PRO A 158 -5.31 11.01 3.33
N GLN A 159 -5.06 12.02 2.48
CA GLN A 159 -5.57 13.38 2.63
C GLN A 159 -6.93 13.59 1.95
N ASN A 160 -7.39 12.62 1.17
CA ASN A 160 -8.64 12.72 0.44
C ASN A 160 -9.83 12.44 1.37
N GLU A 161 -10.85 13.29 1.29
CA GLU A 161 -12.15 13.04 1.92
C GLU A 161 -13.15 12.63 0.83
N PRO A 162 -13.99 11.61 1.06
CA PRO A 162 -14.94 11.17 0.05
C PRO A 162 -16.12 12.15 -0.04
N THR A 163 -16.59 12.36 -1.26
CA THR A 163 -17.85 13.02 -1.57
C THR A 163 -19.03 12.12 -1.22
N GLN A 164 -20.23 12.71 -1.10
CA GLN A 164 -21.45 11.94 -0.87
C GLN A 164 -21.76 10.96 -2.01
N THR A 165 -21.36 11.28 -3.24
CA THR A 165 -21.54 10.39 -4.40
C THR A 165 -20.64 9.17 -4.28
N GLU A 166 -19.35 9.34 -3.97
CA GLU A 166 -18.43 8.21 -3.81
C GLU A 166 -18.84 7.28 -2.65
N ILE A 167 -19.42 7.83 -1.58
CA ILE A 167 -20.00 7.02 -0.50
C ILE A 167 -21.19 6.21 -1.01
N ALA A 168 -22.10 6.83 -1.77
CA ALA A 168 -23.26 6.15 -2.34
C ALA A 168 -22.85 5.05 -3.33
N ASP A 169 -21.90 5.34 -4.23
CA ASP A 169 -21.37 4.38 -5.19
C ASP A 169 -20.68 3.20 -4.47
N THR A 170 -19.98 3.48 -3.37
CA THR A 170 -19.37 2.44 -2.54
C THR A 170 -20.42 1.55 -1.88
N ILE A 171 -21.52 2.11 -1.37
CA ILE A 171 -22.65 1.35 -0.83
C ILE A 171 -23.25 0.45 -1.93
N GLU A 172 -23.46 0.97 -3.13
CA GLU A 172 -23.96 0.18 -4.26
C GLU A 172 -23.01 -0.97 -4.63
N ILE A 173 -21.69 -0.76 -4.57
CA ILE A 173 -20.68 -1.80 -4.77
C ILE A 173 -20.78 -2.88 -3.68
N VAL A 174 -20.91 -2.48 -2.41
CA VAL A 174 -21.05 -3.41 -1.28
C VAL A 174 -22.24 -4.34 -1.50
N ASP A 175 -23.41 -3.78 -1.83
CA ASP A 175 -24.64 -4.55 -2.04
C ASP A 175 -24.56 -5.44 -3.29
N ARG A 176 -24.02 -4.90 -4.39
CA ARG A 176 -23.92 -5.59 -5.69
C ARG A 176 -22.95 -6.77 -5.66
N GLU A 177 -21.82 -6.62 -4.98
CA GLU A 177 -20.77 -7.65 -4.87
C GLU A 177 -20.99 -8.57 -3.65
N GLY A 178 -22.01 -8.28 -2.83
CA GLY A 178 -22.36 -9.06 -1.63
C GLY A 178 -21.22 -9.07 -0.61
N ILE A 179 -20.64 -7.90 -0.33
CA ILE A 179 -19.52 -7.72 0.59
C ILE A 179 -20.06 -7.66 2.03
N ASP A 180 -19.70 -8.63 2.86
CA ASP A 180 -20.19 -8.71 4.24
C ASP A 180 -19.36 -7.89 5.24
N THR A 181 -18.09 -7.62 4.91
CA THR A 181 -17.11 -6.99 5.80
C THR A 181 -16.52 -5.74 5.17
N ILE A 182 -16.64 -4.60 5.86
CA ILE A 182 -15.99 -3.34 5.48
C ILE A 182 -14.65 -3.23 6.21
N LEU A 183 -13.55 -3.11 5.46
CA LEU A 183 -12.22 -2.88 6.02
C LEU A 183 -12.05 -1.40 6.41
N TYR A 184 -11.30 -1.11 7.46
CA TYR A 184 -10.93 0.26 7.83
C TYR A 184 -9.55 0.34 8.47
N ASP A 185 -8.86 1.47 8.29
CA ASP A 185 -7.55 1.69 8.90
C ASP A 185 -7.67 1.78 10.43
N ARG A 186 -6.92 0.93 11.15
CA ARG A 186 -6.86 0.88 12.60
C ARG A 186 -6.45 2.22 13.23
N PHE A 187 -5.65 3.02 12.54
CA PHE A 187 -5.18 4.33 13.00
C PHE A 187 -6.05 5.49 12.49
N GLY A 188 -7.01 5.19 11.61
CA GLY A 188 -7.95 6.15 11.03
C GLY A 188 -9.24 6.32 11.82
N SER A 189 -10.12 7.19 11.30
CA SER A 189 -11.49 7.35 11.79
C SER A 189 -12.38 6.20 11.31
N THR A 190 -13.24 5.66 12.18
CA THR A 190 -14.23 4.64 11.81
C THR A 190 -15.49 5.21 11.18
N THR A 191 -15.68 6.53 11.18
CA THR A 191 -16.95 7.17 10.77
C THR A 191 -17.38 6.79 9.36
N LEU A 192 -16.45 6.68 8.42
CA LEU A 192 -16.77 6.30 7.05
C LEU A 192 -17.20 4.83 6.95
N ALA A 193 -16.50 3.94 7.65
CA ALA A 193 -16.83 2.52 7.71
C ALA A 193 -18.19 2.29 8.36
N GLU A 194 -18.47 3.01 9.46
CA GLU A 194 -19.76 3.01 10.14
C GLU A 194 -20.87 3.48 9.22
N ALA A 195 -20.67 4.59 8.49
CA ALA A 195 -21.65 5.11 7.55
C ALA A 195 -21.97 4.14 6.40
N ILE A 196 -20.95 3.48 5.83
CA ILE A 196 -21.15 2.46 4.79
C ILE A 196 -21.89 1.25 5.37
N LEU A 197 -21.47 0.74 6.53
CA LEU A 197 -22.11 -0.38 7.21
C LEU A 197 -23.60 -0.11 7.52
N GLU A 198 -23.92 1.09 8.03
CA GLU A 198 -25.29 1.46 8.42
C GLU A 198 -26.25 1.59 7.22
N ASN A 199 -25.74 1.73 6.00
CA ASN A 199 -26.51 2.03 4.80
C ASN A 199 -26.36 0.98 3.68
N SER A 200 -25.73 -0.16 3.96
CA SER A 200 -25.54 -1.28 3.02
C SER A 200 -25.99 -2.62 3.63
N ASP A 201 -25.90 -3.69 2.85
CA ASP A 201 -26.15 -5.07 3.27
C ASP A 201 -24.96 -5.69 4.03
N ALA A 202 -23.84 -4.98 4.19
CA ALA A 202 -22.71 -5.44 4.99
C ALA A 202 -23.13 -5.68 6.45
N THR A 203 -22.45 -6.61 7.14
CA THR A 203 -22.85 -7.05 8.49
C THR A 203 -21.79 -6.79 9.55
N GLU A 204 -20.54 -6.56 9.15
CA GLU A 204 -19.45 -6.31 10.07
C GLU A 204 -18.36 -5.37 9.50
N MET A 205 -17.49 -4.90 10.39
CA MET A 205 -16.29 -4.14 10.03
C MET A 205 -15.05 -4.83 10.60
N ALA A 206 -13.94 -4.79 9.87
CA ALA A 206 -12.66 -5.31 10.33
C ALA A 206 -11.55 -4.28 10.18
N ALA A 207 -10.75 -4.12 11.24
CA ALA A 207 -9.60 -3.22 11.20
C ALA A 207 -8.46 -3.86 10.39
N VAL A 208 -7.76 -3.03 9.62
CA VAL A 208 -6.50 -3.36 8.94
C VAL A 208 -5.44 -2.33 9.33
N SER A 209 -4.17 -2.66 9.13
CA SER A 209 -3.04 -1.78 9.39
C SER A 209 -2.05 -1.87 8.24
N PRO A 210 -1.65 -0.76 7.60
CA PRO A 210 -0.54 -0.79 6.66
C PRO A 210 0.82 -0.99 7.36
N ALA A 211 0.87 -1.23 8.68
CA ALA A 211 2.11 -1.35 9.46
C ALA A 211 3.01 -0.10 9.45
N GLY A 212 2.48 1.07 9.10
CA GLY A 212 3.17 2.36 9.20
C GLY A 212 3.20 2.98 10.60
N GLY A 213 2.54 2.35 11.58
CA GLY A 213 2.41 2.84 12.95
C GLY A 213 2.25 1.73 13.98
N THR A 214 2.20 2.10 15.26
CA THR A 214 1.99 1.17 16.38
C THR A 214 1.17 1.83 17.49
N THR A 215 0.67 1.03 18.42
CA THR A 215 0.00 1.51 19.63
C THR A 215 0.84 1.21 20.87
N ARG A 216 0.55 1.89 21.99
CA ARG A 216 1.21 1.58 23.26
C ARG A 216 0.98 0.11 23.68
N GLU A 217 -0.24 -0.38 23.51
CA GLU A 217 -0.61 -1.76 23.81
C GLU A 217 0.19 -2.76 22.97
N TRP A 218 0.32 -2.50 21.66
CA TRP A 218 1.12 -3.33 20.76
C TRP A 218 2.60 -3.32 21.15
N ASN A 219 3.17 -2.15 21.45
CA ASN A 219 4.55 -2.07 21.92
C ASN A 219 4.78 -2.82 23.25
N GLU A 220 3.84 -2.74 24.19
CA GLU A 220 3.90 -3.47 25.46
C GLU A 220 3.78 -4.99 25.25
N ALA A 221 3.08 -5.42 24.20
CA ALA A 221 2.94 -6.82 23.80
C ALA A 221 4.06 -7.33 22.88
N GLY A 222 4.95 -6.46 22.40
CA GLY A 222 6.00 -6.81 21.44
C GLY A 222 5.52 -6.98 20.00
N TYR A 223 4.34 -6.46 19.65
CA TYR A 223 3.82 -6.47 18.28
C TYR A 223 4.62 -5.55 17.36
N GLY A 224 5.16 -6.13 16.29
CA GLY A 224 5.87 -5.44 15.22
C GLY A 224 5.13 -5.52 13.88
N TYR A 225 5.90 -5.59 12.80
CA TYR A 225 5.37 -5.74 11.44
C TYR A 225 4.68 -7.10 11.25
N LEU A 226 5.34 -8.18 11.66
CA LEU A 226 4.87 -9.56 11.47
C LEU A 226 3.48 -9.74 12.09
N GLU A 227 3.29 -9.36 13.36
CA GLU A 227 2.01 -9.52 14.05
C GLU A 227 0.90 -8.64 13.46
N GLN A 228 1.24 -7.46 12.93
CA GLN A 228 0.25 -6.65 12.22
C GLN A 228 -0.20 -7.34 10.93
N MET A 229 0.72 -7.96 10.19
CA MET A 229 0.37 -8.70 8.97
C MET A 229 -0.40 -9.99 9.28
N THR A 230 0.01 -10.77 10.27
CA THR A 230 -0.55 -12.10 10.56
C THR A 230 -1.78 -12.08 11.47
N GLU A 231 -1.84 -11.20 12.47
CA GLU A 231 -2.88 -11.19 13.49
C GLU A 231 -3.95 -10.11 13.25
N VAL A 232 -3.63 -9.07 12.45
CA VAL A 232 -4.58 -8.00 12.10
C VAL A 232 -5.05 -8.13 10.65
N ASN A 233 -4.13 -8.05 9.69
CA ASN A 233 -4.49 -7.98 8.28
C ASN A 233 -5.01 -9.31 7.75
N LEU A 234 -4.27 -10.40 7.91
CA LEU A 234 -4.65 -11.69 7.33
C LEU A 234 -6.06 -12.16 7.78
N PRO A 235 -6.48 -12.05 9.06
CA PRO A 235 -7.86 -12.37 9.46
C PRO A 235 -8.89 -11.40 8.89
N ALA A 236 -8.58 -10.11 8.80
CA ALA A 236 -9.48 -9.10 8.22
C ALA A 236 -9.72 -9.35 6.72
N PHE A 237 -8.65 -9.60 5.96
CA PHE A 237 -8.72 -9.92 4.54
C PHE A 237 -9.44 -11.25 4.29
N ARG A 238 -9.21 -12.29 5.13
CA ARG A 238 -9.95 -13.57 5.01
C ARG A 238 -11.46 -13.37 5.16
N ARG A 239 -11.89 -12.50 6.07
CA ARG A 239 -13.31 -12.14 6.22
C ARG A 239 -13.82 -11.42 4.98
N ALA A 240 -13.14 -10.35 4.56
CA ALA A 240 -13.56 -9.52 3.44
C ALA A 240 -13.64 -10.27 2.10
N PHE A 241 -12.70 -11.19 1.84
CA PHE A 241 -12.68 -11.99 0.62
C PHE A 241 -13.41 -13.34 0.72
N GLY A 242 -14.02 -13.66 1.88
CA GLY A 242 -14.72 -14.93 2.09
C GLY A 242 -13.80 -16.17 2.10
N ALA A 243 -12.52 -16.00 2.45
CA ALA A 243 -11.48 -17.03 2.42
C ALA A 243 -11.25 -17.71 3.79
N GLN A 244 -12.30 -17.87 4.61
CA GLN A 244 -12.22 -18.47 5.95
C GLN A 244 -12.10 -20.00 5.94
#